data_AF-A0AAD4MYI6-F1
#
_entry.id   AF-A0AAD4MYI6-F1
#
_cell.length_a   1.000
_cell.length_b   1.000
_cell.length_c   1.000
_cell.angle_alpha   90.00
_cell.angle_beta   90.00
_cell.angle_gamma   90.00
#
_symmetry.space_group_name_H-M   'P 1'
#
loop_
_entity.id
_entity.type
_entity.pdbx_description
1 polymer ?
#
loop_
_entity_poly.entity_id
_entity_poly.type
_entity_poly.pdbx_seq_one_letter_code
_entity_poly.pdbx_strand_id
1 'polypeptide(L)'
;MRVVSIAKKYLFLDVRYRAMSYFGAIILLSYLAAILSPSKSSYLVQKHNVLNQYGTKLGWFWTSILLIPFMWLTSTLHYESMSKALCALSRYAIATLLWYLCTGIFMHVEHQTSGCFDDKSNDFSECSGSDRCCIGQRAAGFDISGHMFLLLYSILIINEEVSSFWNWPRAPRTTPMHIPNVSEYNAYKKTTKYIRHLFVGLFCLHIFWDLQLVITVLFYHEFLHKVFAAAIAVLCWASTYRLLFPFASIAPIKRHVKYS
;
A
#
# COMPACT_ATOMS: atom_id res chain seq x y z
N MET A 1 25.82 5.44 1.12
CA MET A 1 25.65 4.46 2.22
C MET A 1 24.66 4.95 3.29
N ARG A 2 24.67 6.23 3.69
CA ARG A 2 23.75 6.78 4.71
C ARG A 2 22.25 6.65 4.39
N VAL A 3 21.83 6.94 3.16
CA VAL A 3 20.40 6.86 2.74
C VAL A 3 19.84 5.45 2.90
N VAL A 4 20.59 4.42 2.50
CA VAL A 4 20.14 3.02 2.64
C VAL A 4 20.00 2.64 4.12
N SER A 5 20.91 3.08 4.99
CA SER A 5 20.79 2.82 6.43
C SER A 5 19.55 3.47 7.05
N ILE A 6 19.21 4.69 6.63
CA ILE A 6 17.98 5.39 7.06
C ILE A 6 16.75 4.65 6.53
N ALA A 7 16.72 4.35 5.23
CA ALA A 7 15.63 3.63 4.59
C ALA A 7 15.42 2.24 5.22
N LYS A 8 16.49 1.54 5.60
CA LYS A 8 16.41 0.29 6.36
C LYS A 8 15.74 0.50 7.72
N LYS A 9 16.17 1.48 8.52
CA LYS A 9 15.53 1.77 9.81
C LYS A 9 14.03 2.07 9.65
N TYR A 10 13.65 2.80 8.61
CA TYR A 10 12.27 3.18 8.37
C TYR A 10 11.41 2.04 7.83
N LEU A 11 11.81 1.41 6.72
CA LEU A 11 11.02 0.36 6.05
C LEU A 11 10.98 -0.94 6.85
N PHE A 12 11.93 -1.15 7.76
CA PHE A 12 11.96 -2.31 8.62
C PHE A 12 11.41 -2.05 10.01
N LEU A 13 10.60 -1.01 10.20
CA LEU A 13 9.71 -0.98 11.36
C LEU A 13 8.82 -2.24 11.32
N ASP A 14 8.47 -2.80 12.47
CA ASP A 14 7.55 -3.93 12.51
C ASP A 14 6.18 -3.48 11.98
N VAL A 15 5.71 -4.23 10.98
CA VAL A 15 4.52 -3.90 10.21
C VAL A 15 3.26 -3.93 11.09
N ARG A 16 3.25 -4.70 12.18
CA ARG A 16 2.12 -4.75 13.13
C ARG A 16 1.94 -3.43 13.85
N TYR A 17 3.00 -2.94 14.50
CA TYR A 17 2.99 -1.64 15.17
C TYR A 17 2.71 -0.52 14.19
N ARG A 18 3.24 -0.64 12.97
CA ARG A 18 2.97 0.30 11.90
C ARG A 18 1.49 0.32 11.51
N ALA A 19 0.87 -0.82 11.24
CA ALA A 19 -0.55 -0.92 10.93
C ALA A 19 -1.43 -0.32 12.04
N MET A 20 -1.14 -0.66 13.30
CA MET A 20 -1.85 -0.10 14.47
C MET A 20 -1.64 1.42 14.57
N SER A 21 -0.42 1.90 14.33
CA SER A 21 -0.11 3.34 14.39
C SER A 21 -0.82 4.12 13.29
N TYR A 22 -0.90 3.61 12.05
CA TYR A 22 -1.65 4.26 10.98
C TYR A 22 -3.15 4.23 11.26
N PHE A 23 -3.69 3.11 11.72
CA PHE A 23 -5.11 3.01 12.06
C PHE A 23 -5.50 4.01 13.16
N GLY A 24 -4.72 4.07 14.25
CA GLY A 24 -4.91 5.06 15.31
C GLY A 24 -4.72 6.50 14.83
N ALA A 25 -3.70 6.76 14.01
CA ALA A 25 -3.45 8.08 13.44
C ALA A 25 -4.59 8.53 12.52
N ILE A 26 -5.18 7.63 11.72
CA ILE A 26 -6.33 7.93 10.86
C ILE A 26 -7.52 8.34 11.72
N ILE A 27 -7.84 7.60 12.79
CA ILE A 27 -8.94 7.96 13.70
C ILE A 27 -8.68 9.33 14.34
N LEU A 28 -7.49 9.53 14.91
CA LEU A 28 -7.11 10.76 15.60
C LEU A 28 -7.13 11.97 14.66
N LEU A 29 -6.46 11.87 13.51
CA LEU A 29 -6.39 12.95 12.52
C LEU A 29 -7.76 13.22 11.89
N SER A 30 -8.60 12.21 11.71
CA SER A 30 -9.98 12.41 11.21
C SER A 30 -10.83 13.15 12.23
N TYR A 31 -10.68 12.86 13.52
CA TYR A 31 -11.35 13.58 14.60
C TYR A 31 -10.86 15.04 14.69
N LEU A 32 -9.55 15.26 14.65
CA LEU A 32 -8.98 16.61 14.64
C LEU A 32 -9.42 17.42 13.40
N ALA A 33 -9.47 16.78 12.23
CA ALA A 33 -9.94 17.42 11.01
C ALA A 33 -11.42 17.83 11.09
N ALA A 34 -12.26 17.03 11.76
CA ALA A 34 -13.67 17.37 11.99
C ALA A 34 -13.82 18.62 12.88
N ILE A 35 -12.97 18.78 13.89
CA ILE A 35 -12.99 19.96 14.78
C ILE A 35 -12.42 21.20 14.10
N LEU A 36 -11.25 21.06 13.48
CA LEU A 36 -10.50 22.19 12.94
C LEU A 36 -11.03 22.65 11.57
N SER A 37 -11.83 21.83 10.89
CA SER A 37 -12.39 22.09 9.56
C SER A 37 -11.38 22.78 8.62
N PRO A 38 -10.24 22.13 8.33
CA PRO A 38 -9.11 22.78 7.69
C PRO A 38 -9.49 23.35 6.31
N SER A 39 -9.09 24.61 6.06
CA SER A 39 -9.39 25.32 4.82
C SER A 39 -8.78 24.61 3.61
N LYS A 40 -9.58 24.44 2.56
CA LYS A 40 -9.20 23.71 1.34
C LYS A 40 -8.45 24.57 0.31
N SER A 41 -7.87 25.70 0.70
CA SER A 41 -7.33 26.70 -0.24
C SER A 41 -5.98 26.31 -0.86
N SER A 42 -5.21 25.43 -0.22
CA SER A 42 -3.87 25.06 -0.68
C SER A 42 -3.89 24.21 -1.96
N TYR A 43 -2.94 24.46 -2.88
CA TYR A 43 -2.79 23.72 -4.15
C TYR A 43 -2.71 22.19 -3.96
N LEU A 44 -2.09 21.73 -2.87
CA LEU A 44 -1.99 20.30 -2.52
C LEU A 44 -3.34 19.64 -2.20
N VAL A 45 -4.36 20.43 -1.87
CA VAL A 45 -5.69 20.00 -1.45
C VAL A 45 -6.70 19.98 -2.61
N GLN A 46 -6.33 20.53 -3.77
CA GLN A 46 -7.24 20.57 -4.91
C GLN A 46 -7.42 19.17 -5.52
N LYS A 47 -8.68 18.75 -5.71
CA LYS A 47 -9.06 17.44 -6.30
C LYS A 47 -8.37 17.15 -7.64
N HIS A 48 -8.07 18.20 -8.40
CA HIS A 48 -7.49 18.16 -9.75
C HIS A 48 -5.96 18.30 -9.76
N ASN A 49 -5.31 18.38 -8.59
CA ASN A 49 -3.87 18.44 -8.53
C ASN A 49 -3.26 17.19 -9.18
N VAL A 50 -2.19 17.36 -9.95
CA VAL A 50 -1.43 16.31 -10.64
C VAL A 50 -1.01 15.22 -9.65
N LEU A 51 -0.64 15.60 -8.42
CA LEU A 51 -0.26 14.64 -7.37
C LEU A 51 -1.42 13.73 -6.94
N ASN A 52 -2.65 14.25 -6.91
CA ASN A 52 -3.83 13.45 -6.59
C ASN A 52 -4.27 12.66 -7.83
N GLN A 53 -4.32 13.27 -9.01
CA GLN A 53 -4.78 12.58 -10.21
C GLN A 53 -3.83 11.46 -10.67
N TYR A 54 -2.52 11.67 -10.67
CA TYR A 54 -1.55 10.67 -11.13
C TYR A 54 -0.92 9.88 -9.99
N GLY A 55 -0.84 10.44 -8.78
CA GLY A 55 -0.29 9.74 -7.62
C GLY A 55 -1.29 8.73 -7.05
N THR A 56 -2.43 9.21 -6.54
CA THR A 56 -3.35 8.35 -5.77
C THR A 56 -4.22 7.48 -6.67
N LYS A 57 -4.65 7.93 -7.85
CA LYS A 57 -5.44 7.09 -8.78
C LYS A 57 -4.64 5.95 -9.41
N LEU A 58 -3.35 6.18 -9.70
CA LEU A 58 -2.44 5.15 -10.23
C LEU A 58 -1.53 4.56 -9.14
N GLY A 59 -1.91 4.69 -7.85
CA GLY A 59 -1.05 4.29 -6.73
C GLY A 59 -0.61 2.82 -6.77
N TRP A 60 -1.52 1.93 -7.19
CA TRP A 60 -1.19 0.51 -7.35
C TRP A 60 -0.21 0.26 -8.50
N PHE A 61 -0.33 1.02 -9.59
CA PHE A 61 0.59 0.93 -10.73
C PHE A 61 2.01 1.33 -10.32
N TRP A 62 2.16 2.46 -9.62
CA TRP A 62 3.47 2.92 -9.11
C TRP A 62 4.07 1.97 -8.08
N THR A 63 3.23 1.34 -7.26
CA THR A 63 3.70 0.29 -6.33
C THR A 63 4.17 -0.94 -7.11
N SER A 64 3.42 -1.36 -8.14
CA SER A 64 3.74 -2.53 -8.97
C SER A 64 5.05 -2.38 -9.72
N ILE A 65 5.27 -1.24 -10.39
CA ILE A 65 6.45 -1.02 -11.23
C ILE A 65 7.76 -1.05 -10.44
N LEU A 66 7.74 -0.71 -9.15
CA LEU A 66 8.92 -0.80 -8.28
C LEU A 66 9.00 -2.13 -7.53
N LEU A 67 7.87 -2.63 -7.01
CA LEU A 67 7.88 -3.78 -6.10
C LEU A 67 8.06 -5.11 -6.84
N ILE A 68 7.42 -5.30 -8.01
CA ILE A 68 7.57 -6.53 -8.81
C ILE A 68 9.03 -6.79 -9.21
N PRO A 69 9.76 -5.86 -9.87
CA PRO A 69 11.14 -6.12 -10.24
C PRO A 69 12.04 -6.27 -9.01
N PHE A 70 11.74 -5.57 -7.92
CA PHE A 70 12.46 -5.75 -6.66
C PHE A 70 12.28 -7.18 -6.11
N MET A 71 11.05 -7.69 -6.06
CA MET A 71 10.74 -9.05 -5.58
C MET A 71 11.36 -10.13 -6.46
N TRP A 72 11.30 -9.94 -7.79
CA TRP A 72 11.92 -10.85 -8.75
C TRP A 72 13.44 -10.92 -8.58
N LEU A 73 14.12 -9.77 -8.59
CA LEU A 73 15.56 -9.69 -8.51
C LEU A 73 16.08 -10.16 -7.14
N THR A 74 15.41 -9.79 -6.06
CA THR A 74 15.80 -10.24 -4.72
C THR A 74 15.60 -11.74 -4.55
N SER A 75 14.53 -12.32 -5.08
CA SER A 75 14.26 -13.76 -4.94
C SER A 75 15.22 -14.61 -5.77
N THR A 76 15.48 -14.21 -7.01
CA THR A 76 16.38 -14.94 -7.93
C THR A 76 17.84 -14.80 -7.51
N LEU A 77 18.29 -13.61 -7.11
CA LEU A 77 19.71 -13.38 -6.79
C LEU A 77 20.10 -13.78 -5.36
N HIS A 78 19.18 -13.69 -4.39
CA HIS A 78 19.49 -14.02 -3.00
C HIS A 78 19.30 -15.51 -2.69
N TYR A 79 18.29 -16.14 -3.28
CA TYR A 79 17.90 -17.52 -2.98
C TYR A 79 18.13 -18.49 -4.13
N GLU A 80 18.58 -17.99 -5.30
CA GLU A 80 18.96 -18.78 -6.48
C GLU A 80 17.86 -19.76 -6.93
N SER A 81 16.60 -19.45 -6.62
CA SER A 81 15.47 -20.35 -6.86
C SER A 81 14.35 -19.61 -7.57
N MET A 82 14.03 -20.09 -8.77
CA MET A 82 12.84 -19.66 -9.52
C MET A 82 11.56 -19.91 -8.74
N SER A 83 11.47 -21.02 -8.00
CA SER A 83 10.32 -21.34 -7.15
C SER A 83 10.08 -20.27 -6.09
N LYS A 84 11.13 -19.75 -5.44
CA LYS A 84 10.99 -18.67 -4.45
C LYS A 84 10.56 -17.35 -5.09
N ALA A 85 11.03 -17.05 -6.31
CA ALA A 85 10.58 -15.90 -7.07
C ALA A 85 9.10 -16.02 -7.46
N LEU A 86 8.65 -17.20 -7.91
CA LEU A 86 7.25 -17.47 -8.22
C LEU A 86 6.36 -17.39 -6.97
N CYS A 87 6.81 -17.88 -5.82
CA CYS A 87 6.08 -17.70 -4.55
C CYS A 87 5.96 -16.21 -4.16
N ALA A 88 6.99 -15.41 -4.40
CA ALA A 88 6.92 -13.96 -4.17
C ALA A 88 5.90 -13.31 -5.11
N LEU A 89 5.95 -13.63 -6.40
CA LEU A 89 5.00 -13.10 -7.38
C LEU A 89 3.57 -13.57 -7.11
N SER A 90 3.36 -14.80 -6.64
CA SER A 90 2.02 -15.29 -6.31
C SER A 90 1.42 -14.54 -5.11
N ARG A 91 2.22 -14.20 -4.09
CA ARG A 91 1.77 -13.30 -3.01
C ARG A 91 1.32 -11.95 -3.56
N TYR A 92 2.11 -11.36 -4.47
CA TYR A 92 1.77 -10.06 -5.07
C TYR A 92 0.51 -10.16 -5.94
N ALA A 93 0.32 -11.26 -6.66
CA ALA A 93 -0.88 -11.52 -7.45
C ALA A 93 -2.13 -11.65 -6.55
N ILE A 94 -2.03 -12.37 -5.43
CA ILE A 94 -3.11 -12.47 -4.43
C ILE A 94 -3.41 -11.08 -3.84
N ALA A 95 -2.38 -10.30 -3.52
CA ALA A 95 -2.56 -8.95 -3.00
C ALA A 95 -3.28 -8.03 -4.00
N THR A 96 -2.95 -8.16 -5.29
CA THR A 96 -3.57 -7.41 -6.39
C THR A 96 -5.03 -7.82 -6.60
N LEU A 97 -5.32 -9.12 -6.57
CA LEU A 97 -6.69 -9.63 -6.66
C LEU A 97 -7.54 -9.11 -5.50
N LEU A 98 -7.01 -9.15 -4.28
CA LEU A 98 -7.72 -8.67 -3.11
C LEU A 98 -8.01 -7.16 -3.18
N TRP A 99 -7.03 -6.36 -3.62
CA TRP A 99 -7.25 -4.94 -3.89
C TRP A 99 -8.38 -4.72 -4.89
N TYR A 100 -8.34 -5.39 -6.04
CA TYR A 100 -9.34 -5.26 -7.09
C TYR A 100 -10.75 -5.62 -6.60
N LEU A 101 -10.88 -6.76 -5.90
CA LEU A 101 -12.15 -7.20 -5.32
C LEU A 101 -12.68 -6.20 -4.29
N CYS A 102 -11.84 -5.72 -3.36
CA CYS A 102 -12.26 -4.74 -2.36
C CYS A 102 -12.74 -3.44 -3.01
N THR A 103 -12.00 -2.90 -3.99
CA THR A 103 -12.43 -1.68 -4.70
C THR A 103 -13.72 -1.88 -5.50
N GLY A 104 -13.92 -3.07 -6.09
CA GLY A 104 -15.17 -3.42 -6.74
C GLY A 104 -16.35 -3.48 -5.76
N ILE A 105 -16.14 -4.04 -4.57
CA ILE A 105 -17.14 -4.05 -3.49
C ILE A 105 -17.44 -2.62 -3.03
N PHE A 106 -16.45 -1.74 -2.91
CA PHE A 106 -16.69 -0.35 -2.51
C PHE A 106 -17.57 0.38 -3.51
N MET A 107 -17.30 0.24 -4.81
CA MET A 107 -18.15 0.82 -5.85
C MET A 107 -19.56 0.22 -5.84
N HIS A 108 -19.67 -1.08 -5.56
CA HIS A 108 -20.97 -1.72 -5.43
C HIS A 108 -21.76 -1.18 -4.23
N VAL A 109 -21.12 -1.04 -3.07
CA VAL A 109 -21.73 -0.46 -1.85
C VAL A 109 -22.15 0.99 -2.10
N GLU A 110 -21.30 1.79 -2.76
CA GLU A 110 -21.63 3.16 -3.12
C GLU A 110 -22.89 3.20 -4.00
N HIS A 111 -22.95 2.38 -5.06
CA HIS A 111 -24.11 2.32 -5.95
C HIS A 111 -25.41 1.85 -5.27
N GLN A 112 -25.31 0.96 -4.27
CA GLN A 112 -26.48 0.47 -3.53
C GLN A 112 -26.96 1.45 -2.44
N THR A 113 -26.06 2.31 -1.96
CA THR A 113 -26.38 3.26 -0.87
C THR A 113 -26.61 4.68 -1.37
N SER A 114 -26.30 4.95 -2.64
CA SER A 114 -26.52 6.25 -3.26
C SER A 114 -28.01 6.51 -3.51
N GLY A 115 -28.53 7.60 -2.95
CA GLY A 115 -29.86 8.12 -3.26
C GLY A 115 -29.89 9.65 -3.21
N CYS A 116 -31.02 10.22 -3.64
CA CYS A 116 -31.26 11.66 -3.54
C CYS A 116 -32.24 11.93 -2.38
N PHE A 117 -31.84 12.85 -1.51
CA PHE A 117 -32.69 13.34 -0.43
C PHE A 117 -33.37 14.64 -0.85
N ASP A 118 -34.72 14.67 -0.80
CA ASP A 118 -35.50 15.87 -1.06
C ASP A 118 -35.89 16.57 0.25
N ASP A 119 -35.32 17.75 0.49
CA ASP A 119 -35.55 18.56 1.70
C ASP A 119 -37.03 19.01 1.83
N LYS A 120 -37.85 18.95 0.77
CA LYS A 120 -39.24 19.42 0.80
C LYS A 120 -40.26 18.34 1.16
N SER A 121 -39.98 17.07 0.86
CA SER A 121 -40.91 15.96 1.10
C SER A 121 -40.45 15.00 2.20
N ASN A 122 -39.21 15.12 2.70
CA ASN A 122 -38.59 14.12 3.58
C ASN A 122 -38.55 12.70 2.97
N ASP A 123 -38.80 12.57 1.67
CA ASP A 123 -38.77 11.28 0.97
C ASP A 123 -37.38 11.01 0.41
N PHE A 124 -36.91 9.78 0.61
CA PHE A 124 -35.68 9.28 0.04
C PHE A 124 -35.99 8.59 -1.30
N SER A 125 -35.42 9.09 -2.39
CA SER A 125 -35.55 8.47 -3.70
C SER A 125 -34.28 7.72 -4.06
N GLU A 126 -34.43 6.43 -4.38
CA GLU A 126 -33.35 5.54 -4.77
C GLU A 126 -32.92 5.87 -6.22
N CYS A 127 -31.75 6.48 -6.40
CA CYS A 127 -31.23 6.84 -7.71
C CYS A 127 -30.17 5.82 -8.14
N SER A 128 -30.57 4.92 -9.03
CA SER A 128 -29.68 3.92 -9.61
C SER A 128 -28.75 4.56 -10.65
N GLY A 129 -27.52 4.87 -10.22
CA GLY A 129 -26.37 5.06 -11.10
C GLY A 129 -26.42 6.19 -12.13
N SER A 130 -26.30 7.46 -11.71
CA SER A 130 -25.83 8.57 -12.55
C SER A 130 -25.73 9.88 -11.76
N ASP A 131 -24.58 10.57 -11.85
CA ASP A 131 -24.28 11.92 -11.35
C ASP A 131 -25.28 13.03 -11.77
N ARG A 132 -26.31 12.70 -12.56
CA ARG A 132 -27.35 13.62 -13.05
C ARG A 132 -28.71 13.46 -12.38
N CYS A 133 -28.87 12.52 -11.44
CA CYS A 133 -30.17 12.25 -10.82
C CYS A 133 -30.61 13.38 -9.86
N CYS A 134 -29.69 13.93 -9.06
CA CYS A 134 -30.01 14.95 -8.07
C CYS A 134 -29.80 16.38 -8.63
N ILE A 135 -30.70 16.87 -9.48
CA ILE A 135 -30.70 18.30 -9.85
C ILE A 135 -31.34 19.10 -8.70
N GLY A 136 -30.52 19.72 -7.85
CA GLY A 136 -30.99 20.57 -6.74
C GLY A 136 -31.29 19.84 -5.42
N GLN A 137 -30.98 18.54 -5.33
CA GLN A 137 -31.12 17.71 -4.13
C GLN A 137 -29.75 17.28 -3.58
N ARG A 138 -29.63 17.00 -2.28
CA ARG A 138 -28.38 16.54 -1.67
C ARG A 138 -28.20 15.05 -1.93
N ALA A 139 -27.18 14.68 -2.71
CA ALA A 139 -26.80 13.28 -2.89
C ALA A 139 -26.25 12.73 -1.56
N ALA A 140 -26.83 11.64 -1.07
CA ALA A 140 -26.38 10.92 0.11
C ALA A 140 -26.01 9.49 -0.31
N GLY A 141 -24.78 9.07 0.01
CA GLY A 141 -24.28 7.74 -0.31
C GLY A 141 -23.10 7.38 0.57
N PHE A 142 -22.98 6.10 0.91
CA PHE A 142 -21.88 5.59 1.73
C PHE A 142 -20.67 5.26 0.84
N ASP A 143 -19.85 6.29 0.58
CA ASP A 143 -18.64 6.20 -0.26
C ASP A 143 -17.39 5.85 0.59
N ILE A 144 -17.09 4.55 0.68
CA ILE A 144 -15.86 4.06 1.31
C ILE A 144 -14.65 4.55 0.53
N SER A 145 -13.72 5.24 1.20
CA SER A 145 -12.56 5.84 0.54
C SER A 145 -11.60 4.80 -0.07
N GLY A 146 -11.77 4.52 -1.36
CA GLY A 146 -10.88 3.63 -2.12
C GLY A 146 -9.43 4.12 -2.16
N HIS A 147 -9.20 5.43 -2.15
CA HIS A 147 -7.86 6.01 -2.10
C HIS A 147 -7.16 5.77 -0.76
N MET A 148 -7.88 5.94 0.36
CA MET A 148 -7.33 5.64 1.68
C MET A 148 -6.98 4.16 1.81
N PHE A 149 -7.90 3.29 1.38
CA PHE A 149 -7.67 1.84 1.35
C PHE A 149 -6.42 1.51 0.53
N LEU A 150 -6.34 2.00 -0.71
CA LEU A 150 -5.22 1.75 -1.61
C LEU A 150 -3.88 2.21 -1.01
N LEU A 151 -3.82 3.43 -0.47
CA LEU A 151 -2.58 3.98 0.09
C LEU A 151 -2.10 3.19 1.32
N LEU A 152 -2.99 2.95 2.29
CA LEU A 152 -2.63 2.19 3.48
C LEU A 152 -2.27 0.75 3.12
N TYR A 153 -3.02 0.11 2.24
CA TYR A 153 -2.74 -1.24 1.79
C TYR A 153 -1.38 -1.31 1.08
N SER A 154 -1.07 -0.41 0.14
CA SER A 154 0.24 -0.34 -0.52
C SER A 154 1.40 -0.15 0.46
N ILE A 155 1.26 0.73 1.46
CA ILE A 155 2.25 0.92 2.54
C ILE A 155 2.55 -0.41 3.24
N LEU A 156 1.51 -1.16 3.64
CA LEU A 156 1.68 -2.43 4.37
C LEU A 156 2.32 -3.52 3.51
N ILE A 157 1.91 -3.64 2.24
CA ILE A 157 2.49 -4.60 1.29
C ILE A 157 3.98 -4.30 1.04
N ILE A 158 4.33 -3.04 0.80
CA ILE A 158 5.73 -2.62 0.62
C ILE A 158 6.55 -3.02 1.85
N ASN A 159 6.05 -2.74 3.06
CA ASN A 159 6.73 -3.04 4.31
C ASN A 159 6.98 -4.54 4.55
N GLU A 160 6.06 -5.42 4.15
CA GLU A 160 6.25 -6.88 4.27
C GLU A 160 7.23 -7.41 3.22
N GLU A 161 7.06 -7.05 1.94
CA GLU A 161 7.88 -7.62 0.86
C GLU A 161 9.32 -7.10 0.83
N VAL A 162 9.52 -5.85 1.27
CA VAL A 162 10.85 -5.23 1.33
C VAL A 162 11.77 -5.89 2.37
N SER A 163 11.19 -6.58 3.36
CA SER A 163 11.93 -7.30 4.42
C SER A 163 12.96 -8.30 3.87
N SER A 164 12.74 -8.79 2.65
CA SER A 164 13.66 -9.66 1.89
C SER A 164 15.08 -9.08 1.74
N PHE A 165 15.25 -7.75 1.83
CA PHE A 165 16.54 -7.06 1.70
C PHE A 165 17.23 -6.74 3.05
N TRP A 166 16.68 -7.22 4.17
CA TRP A 166 17.22 -6.96 5.52
C TRP A 166 18.71 -7.35 5.63
N ASN A 167 19.02 -8.64 5.42
CA ASN A 167 20.37 -9.21 5.50
C ASN A 167 20.92 -9.54 4.10
N TRP A 168 21.16 -8.52 3.29
CA TRP A 168 21.76 -8.72 1.97
C TRP A 168 23.23 -9.18 2.07
N PRO A 169 23.63 -10.30 1.44
CA PRO A 169 24.99 -10.81 1.52
C PRO A 169 25.96 -9.91 0.75
N ARG A 170 27.23 -9.93 1.15
CA ARG A 170 28.28 -9.11 0.52
C ARG A 170 28.87 -9.77 -0.74
N ALA A 171 28.67 -11.07 -0.89
CA ALA A 171 29.14 -11.89 -1.98
C ALA A 171 28.00 -12.80 -2.46
N PRO A 172 28.07 -13.33 -3.71
CA PRO A 172 27.16 -14.39 -4.17
C PRO A 172 27.14 -15.54 -3.16
N ARG A 173 25.98 -16.19 -3.00
CA ARG A 173 25.95 -17.44 -2.25
C ARG A 173 26.66 -18.47 -3.13
N THR A 174 27.73 -19.06 -2.63
CA THR A 174 28.36 -20.17 -3.32
C THR A 174 28.33 -21.39 -2.42
N THR A 175 28.27 -22.57 -3.03
CA THR A 175 28.56 -23.81 -2.31
C THR A 175 30.00 -23.71 -1.78
N PRO A 176 30.35 -24.39 -0.67
CA PRO A 176 31.71 -24.33 -0.10
C PRO A 176 32.83 -24.70 -1.09
N MET A 177 32.48 -25.32 -2.21
CA MET A 177 33.39 -25.82 -3.23
C MET A 177 33.42 -24.95 -4.51
N HIS A 178 32.51 -23.99 -4.68
CA HIS A 178 32.46 -23.10 -5.85
C HIS A 178 33.01 -21.72 -5.50
N ILE A 179 34.10 -21.31 -6.17
CA ILE A 179 34.64 -19.96 -6.07
C ILE A 179 34.06 -19.17 -7.25
N PRO A 180 33.28 -18.10 -7.01
CA PRO A 180 32.70 -17.34 -8.10
C PRO A 180 33.81 -16.64 -8.88
N ASN A 181 33.76 -16.76 -10.20
CA ASN A 181 34.71 -16.08 -11.08
C ASN A 181 34.49 -14.55 -11.05
N VAL A 182 35.45 -13.80 -11.60
CA VAL A 182 35.41 -12.32 -11.60
C VAL A 182 34.19 -11.78 -12.33
N SER A 183 33.72 -12.45 -13.40
CA SER A 183 32.54 -12.05 -14.18
C SER A 183 31.24 -12.23 -13.39
N GLU A 184 31.04 -13.36 -12.72
CA GLU A 184 29.91 -13.63 -11.82
C GLU A 184 29.86 -12.63 -10.67
N TYR A 185 31.01 -12.35 -10.06
CA TYR A 185 31.11 -11.34 -9.00
C TYR A 185 30.72 -9.94 -9.50
N ASN A 186 31.18 -9.55 -10.69
CA ASN A 186 30.85 -8.26 -11.30
C ASN A 186 29.35 -8.17 -11.66
N ALA A 187 28.77 -9.24 -12.20
CA ALA A 187 27.34 -9.33 -12.50
C ALA A 187 26.49 -9.24 -11.23
N TYR A 188 26.88 -9.94 -10.16
CA TYR A 188 26.25 -9.87 -8.84
C TYR A 188 26.29 -8.45 -8.27
N LYS A 189 27.46 -7.79 -8.33
CA LYS A 189 27.64 -6.41 -7.85
C LYS A 189 26.80 -5.43 -8.65
N LYS A 190 26.71 -5.58 -9.98
CA LYS A 190 25.87 -4.75 -10.84
C LYS A 190 24.38 -4.93 -10.50
N THR A 191 23.90 -6.16 -10.38
CA THR A 191 22.50 -6.46 -10.04
C THR A 191 22.15 -5.99 -8.62
N THR A 192 23.04 -6.17 -7.65
CA THR A 192 22.90 -5.65 -6.28
C THR A 192 22.77 -4.12 -6.27
N LYS A 193 23.50 -3.39 -7.13
CA LYS A 193 23.33 -1.94 -7.27
C LYS A 193 21.92 -1.59 -7.74
N TYR A 194 21.38 -2.29 -8.75
CA TYR A 194 20.01 -2.07 -9.21
C TYR A 194 18.97 -2.35 -8.12
N ILE A 195 19.09 -3.47 -7.39
CA ILE A 195 18.22 -3.79 -6.24
C ILE A 195 18.24 -2.67 -5.21
N ARG A 196 19.42 -2.11 -4.93
CA ARG A 196 19.57 -0.98 -3.99
C ARG A 196 18.88 0.29 -4.51
N HIS A 197 18.92 0.57 -5.81
CA HIS A 197 18.18 1.69 -6.40
C HIS A 197 16.66 1.48 -6.30
N LEU A 198 16.18 0.27 -6.59
CA LEU A 198 14.77 -0.09 -6.41
C LEU A 198 14.34 0.04 -4.95
N PHE A 199 15.15 -0.41 -3.99
CA PHE A 199 14.89 -0.26 -2.56
C PHE A 199 14.78 1.21 -2.13
N VAL A 200 15.66 2.07 -2.63
CA VAL A 200 15.57 3.53 -2.38
C VAL A 200 14.33 4.12 -3.06
N GLY A 201 13.99 3.68 -4.27
CA GLY A 201 12.76 4.06 -4.95
C GLY A 201 11.50 3.69 -4.14
N LEU A 202 11.45 2.46 -3.62
CA LEU A 202 10.37 2.00 -2.73
C LEU A 202 10.30 2.81 -1.44
N PHE A 203 11.44 3.21 -0.87
CA PHE A 203 11.46 4.12 0.29
C PHE A 203 10.88 5.49 -0.03
N CYS A 204 11.27 6.10 -1.15
CA CYS A 204 10.72 7.39 -1.58
C CYS A 204 9.22 7.28 -1.88
N LEU A 205 8.79 6.21 -2.55
CA LEU A 205 7.39 5.95 -2.84
C LEU A 205 6.58 5.76 -1.56
N HIS A 206 7.14 5.06 -0.57
CA HIS A 206 6.52 4.87 0.74
C HIS A 206 6.29 6.21 1.47
N ILE A 207 7.31 7.08 1.52
CA ILE A 207 7.15 8.45 2.06
C ILE A 207 6.09 9.23 1.29
N PHE A 208 6.05 9.09 -0.03
CA PHE A 208 5.04 9.74 -0.85
C PHE A 208 3.62 9.26 -0.49
N TRP A 209 3.43 7.97 -0.22
CA TRP A 209 2.17 7.42 0.29
C TRP A 209 1.83 7.93 1.68
N ASP A 210 2.79 8.11 2.57
CA ASP A 210 2.55 8.71 3.89
C ASP A 210 1.99 10.12 3.77
N LEU A 211 2.60 10.94 2.91
CA LEU A 211 2.13 12.31 2.65
C LEU A 211 0.72 12.31 2.04
N GLN A 212 0.47 11.46 1.05
CA GLN A 212 -0.86 11.35 0.43
C GLN A 212 -1.92 10.82 1.41
N LEU A 213 -1.56 9.92 2.31
CA LEU A 213 -2.46 9.40 3.33
C LEU A 213 -2.87 10.52 4.30
N VAL A 214 -1.92 11.33 4.79
CA VAL A 214 -2.22 12.49 5.65
C VAL A 214 -3.13 13.48 4.94
N ILE A 215 -2.83 13.83 3.68
CA ILE A 215 -3.68 14.73 2.88
C ILE A 215 -5.10 14.16 2.71
N THR A 216 -5.21 12.86 2.41
CA THR A 216 -6.49 12.18 2.24
C THR A 216 -7.32 12.21 3.53
N VAL A 217 -6.68 11.95 4.68
CA VAL A 217 -7.35 11.98 6.00
C VAL A 217 -7.83 13.38 6.36
N LEU A 218 -7.03 14.41 6.11
CA LEU A 218 -7.37 15.78 6.52
C LEU A 218 -8.46 16.44 5.66
N PHE A 219 -8.53 16.13 4.37
CA PHE A 219 -9.30 16.96 3.43
C PHE A 219 -10.45 16.24 2.69
N TYR A 220 -10.49 14.91 2.70
CA TYR A 220 -11.38 14.11 1.85
C TYR A 220 -12.19 13.09 2.64
N HIS A 221 -13.44 12.82 2.23
CA HIS A 221 -14.40 11.88 2.85
C HIS A 221 -14.83 12.16 4.30
N GLU A 222 -15.99 11.60 4.66
CA GLU A 222 -16.54 11.59 6.02
C GLU A 222 -15.77 10.66 6.95
N PHE A 223 -15.87 10.90 8.26
CA PHE A 223 -15.12 10.15 9.29
C PHE A 223 -15.28 8.63 9.17
N LEU A 224 -16.51 8.13 9.07
CA LEU A 224 -16.78 6.69 9.03
C LEU A 224 -16.18 6.04 7.77
N HIS A 225 -16.31 6.69 6.62
CA HIS A 225 -15.81 6.17 5.35
C HIS A 225 -14.30 5.93 5.38
N LYS A 226 -13.56 6.79 6.10
CA LYS A 226 -12.11 6.64 6.36
C LYS A 226 -11.81 5.44 7.26
N VAL A 227 -12.52 5.33 8.38
CA VAL A 227 -12.29 4.26 9.35
C VAL A 227 -12.59 2.89 8.74
N PHE A 228 -13.67 2.75 7.97
CA PHE A 228 -13.98 1.51 7.25
C PHE A 228 -12.91 1.17 6.21
N ALA A 229 -12.48 2.14 5.39
CA ALA A 229 -11.41 1.92 4.42
C ALA A 229 -10.10 1.45 5.09
N ALA A 230 -9.73 2.08 6.21
CA ALA A 230 -8.54 1.73 6.98
C ALA A 230 -8.66 0.34 7.63
N ALA A 231 -9.81 0.02 8.22
CA ALA A 231 -10.07 -1.27 8.83
C ALA A 231 -9.98 -2.40 7.78
N ILE A 232 -10.62 -2.21 6.62
CA ILE A 232 -10.59 -3.20 5.53
C ILE A 232 -9.16 -3.37 5.01
N ALA A 233 -8.38 -2.30 4.84
CA ALA A 233 -6.97 -2.40 4.44
C ALA A 233 -6.14 -3.25 5.42
N VAL A 234 -6.28 -2.99 6.72
CA VAL A 234 -5.58 -3.75 7.78
C VAL A 234 -6.05 -5.21 7.82
N LEU A 235 -7.35 -5.46 7.68
CA LEU A 235 -7.92 -6.81 7.64
C LEU A 235 -7.42 -7.59 6.42
N CYS A 236 -7.44 -7.00 5.22
CA CYS A 236 -6.93 -7.60 4.00
C CYS A 236 -5.46 -7.99 4.13
N TRP A 237 -4.64 -7.09 4.68
CA TRP A 237 -3.24 -7.36 4.98
C TRP A 237 -3.06 -8.48 6.02
N ALA A 238 -3.82 -8.43 7.11
CA ALA A 238 -3.71 -9.44 8.17
C ALA A 238 -4.12 -10.83 7.66
N SER A 239 -5.23 -10.93 6.94
CA SER A 239 -5.71 -12.17 6.34
C SER A 239 -4.70 -12.78 5.38
N THR A 240 -4.03 -11.97 4.57
CA THR A 240 -3.01 -12.46 3.63
C THR A 240 -1.69 -12.81 4.33
N TYR A 241 -1.05 -11.85 5.00
CA TYR A 241 0.31 -12.00 5.54
C TYR A 241 0.40 -12.74 6.87
N ARG A 242 -0.69 -12.84 7.63
CA ARG A 242 -0.72 -13.52 8.94
C ARG A 242 -1.41 -14.87 8.90
N LEU A 243 -2.36 -15.08 8.00
CA LEU A 243 -3.11 -16.33 7.92
C LEU A 243 -2.77 -17.11 6.64
N LEU A 244 -3.10 -16.56 5.48
CA LEU A 244 -3.03 -17.27 4.20
C LEU A 244 -1.60 -17.67 3.81
N PHE A 245 -0.65 -16.74 3.82
CA PHE A 245 0.71 -17.02 3.35
C PHE A 245 1.50 -17.93 4.29
N PRO A 246 1.40 -17.80 5.62
CA PRO A 246 1.95 -18.81 6.53
C PRO A 246 1.32 -20.20 6.33
N PHE A 247 0.00 -20.28 6.17
CA PHE A 247 -0.69 -21.54 5.94
C PHE A 247 -0.25 -22.21 4.61
N ALA A 248 -0.18 -21.43 3.54
CA ALA A 248 0.26 -21.90 2.22
C ALA A 248 1.80 -22.06 2.10
N SER A 249 2.56 -21.90 3.20
CA SER A 249 4.04 -21.99 3.21
C SER A 249 4.75 -21.06 2.22
N ILE A 250 4.09 -19.97 1.81
CA ILE A 250 4.62 -18.92 0.94
C ILE A 250 4.88 -17.62 1.68
N ALA A 251 4.91 -17.62 3.01
CA ALA A 251 5.15 -16.43 3.82
C ALA A 251 6.43 -15.67 3.38
N PRO A 252 6.44 -14.33 3.44
CA PRO A 252 7.66 -13.56 3.22
C PRO A 252 8.70 -14.00 4.25
N ILE A 253 9.96 -13.89 3.84
CA ILE A 253 11.06 -14.45 4.61
C ILE A 253 11.23 -13.61 5.87
N LYS A 254 10.86 -14.21 7.01
CA LYS A 254 10.87 -13.53 8.29
C LYS A 254 12.28 -13.02 8.60
N ARG A 255 12.34 -11.83 9.22
CA ARG A 255 13.54 -11.40 9.94
C ARG A 255 13.92 -12.54 10.87
N HIS A 256 15.11 -13.10 10.74
CA HIS A 256 15.68 -13.87 11.84
C HIS A 256 15.82 -12.87 12.99
N VAL A 257 14.84 -12.88 13.89
CA VAL A 257 14.97 -12.31 15.22
C VAL A 257 16.12 -13.11 15.83
N LYS A 258 17.32 -12.50 15.86
CA LYS A 258 18.29 -12.90 16.87
C LYS A 258 17.60 -12.60 18.18
N TYR A 259 17.10 -13.64 18.85
CA TYR A 259 16.95 -13.59 20.28
C TYR A 259 18.36 -13.30 20.82
N SER A 260 18.55 -12.12 21.38
CA SER A 260 19.64 -11.78 22.26
C SER A 260 19.01 -11.32 23.56
#